data_AF-A0A917BAQ4-F1
#
_entry.id   AF-A0A917BAQ4-F1
#
_cell.length_a   1.000
_cell.length_b   1.000
_cell.length_c   1.000
_cell.angle_alpha   90.00
_cell.angle_beta   90.00
_cell.angle_gamma   90.00
#
_symmetry.space_group_name_H-M   'P 1'
#
loop_
_entity.id
_entity.type
_entity.pdbx_description
1 polymer ?
#
loop_
_entity_poly.entity_id
_entity_poly.type
_entity_poly.pdbx_seq_one_letter_code
_entity_poly.pdbx_strand_id
1 'polypeptide(L)'
;MADFRTELSIGKRIAAARKQRGMTTARDLADAIPVETISEAVIQNIEAGRKVELSVSQLLNIAHALRVPPLFLLAPVGLPSRGPDVPNLCSDLQGMSTIEFDAWLTGAPDGAYRWKTKDERAERSELQAMRELNQQLQERRRLSAILEIEKEDNMTEDQMNQQTWESTPERIANVQRRIDQLESYLTSAGWDLDGWA
;
A
#
# COMPACT_ATOMS: atom_id res chain seq x y z
N MET A 1 -23.27 -4.41 11.39
CA MET A 1 -22.43 -3.20 11.26
C MET A 1 -22.25 -2.91 9.78
N ALA A 2 -22.22 -1.64 9.38
CA ALA A 2 -21.89 -1.27 8.01
C ALA A 2 -20.42 -1.62 7.72
N ASP A 3 -20.15 -2.29 6.60
CA ASP A 3 -18.79 -2.58 6.15
C ASP A 3 -18.29 -1.41 5.30
N PHE A 4 -17.26 -0.71 5.79
CA PHE A 4 -16.68 0.43 5.08
C PHE A 4 -16.14 0.08 3.68
N ARG A 5 -15.88 -1.20 3.39
CA ARG A 5 -15.40 -1.62 2.07
C ARG A 5 -16.47 -1.46 0.98
N THR A 6 -17.75 -1.54 1.34
CA THR A 6 -18.86 -1.50 0.38
C THR A 6 -19.66 -0.20 0.44
N GLU A 7 -19.38 0.66 1.42
CA GLU A 7 -20.02 1.96 1.54
C GLU A 7 -19.71 2.86 0.35
N LEU A 8 -20.78 3.43 -0.22
CA LEU A 8 -20.70 4.13 -1.51
C LEU A 8 -20.04 5.50 -1.38
N SER A 9 -20.14 6.18 -0.24
CA SER A 9 -19.54 7.50 -0.08
C SER A 9 -18.38 7.58 0.89
N ILE A 10 -17.44 8.48 0.60
CA ILE A 10 -16.25 8.69 1.43
C ILE A 10 -16.62 8.97 2.90
N GLY A 11 -17.64 9.81 3.14
CA GLY A 11 -18.14 10.10 4.48
C GLY A 11 -18.68 8.86 5.19
N LYS A 12 -19.45 8.01 4.49
CA LYS A 12 -19.96 6.76 5.05
C LYS A 12 -18.84 5.74 5.29
N ARG A 13 -17.85 5.67 4.39
CA ARG A 13 -16.65 4.82 4.57
C ARG A 13 -15.88 5.23 5.82
N ILE A 14 -15.64 6.53 6.01
CA ILE A 14 -14.98 7.07 7.22
C ILE A 14 -15.78 6.71 8.48
N ALA A 15 -17.10 6.96 8.48
CA ALA A 15 -17.95 6.67 9.63
C ALA A 15 -18.01 5.16 9.96
N ALA A 16 -18.07 4.31 8.94
CA ALA A 16 -18.08 2.86 9.11
C ALA A 16 -16.73 2.33 9.61
N ALA A 17 -15.62 2.80 9.04
CA ALA A 17 -14.27 2.44 9.46
C ALA A 17 -14.03 2.87 10.92
N ARG A 18 -14.44 4.09 11.28
CA ARG A 18 -14.37 4.61 12.65
C ARG A 18 -15.09 3.69 13.65
N LYS A 19 -16.35 3.34 13.37
CA LYS A 19 -17.13 2.42 14.20
C LYS A 19 -16.47 1.04 14.33
N GLN A 20 -15.91 0.52 13.24
CA GLN A 20 -15.19 -0.77 13.25
C GLN A 20 -13.90 -0.72 14.07
N ARG A 21 -13.29 0.45 14.24
CA ARG A 21 -12.12 0.66 15.12
C ARG A 21 -12.51 0.95 16.58
N GLY A 22 -13.79 0.84 16.95
CA GLY A 22 -14.26 1.09 18.31
C GLY A 22 -14.39 2.57 18.67
N MET A 23 -14.22 3.47 17.70
CA MET A 23 -14.43 4.91 17.89
C MET A 23 -15.94 5.20 17.73
N THR A 24 -16.59 5.61 18.81
CA THR A 24 -18.04 5.81 18.90
C THR A 24 -18.47 7.18 18.37
N THR A 25 -17.67 8.21 18.58
CA THR A 25 -17.95 9.60 18.19
C THR A 25 -16.98 10.12 17.14
N ALA A 26 -17.35 11.20 16.44
CA ALA A 26 -16.42 11.93 15.57
C ALA A 26 -15.28 12.59 16.36
N ARG A 27 -15.51 12.90 17.64
CA ARG A 27 -14.48 13.41 18.55
C ARG A 27 -13.39 12.37 18.79
N ASP A 28 -13.75 11.10 18.97
CA ASP A 28 -12.79 10.00 19.17
C ASP A 28 -11.79 9.92 18.00
N LEU A 29 -12.26 10.16 16.77
CA LEU A 29 -11.39 10.20 15.58
C LEU A 29 -10.56 11.49 15.52
N ALA A 30 -11.11 12.63 15.90
CA ALA A 30 -10.34 13.88 16.00
C ALA A 30 -9.19 13.75 17.01
N ASP A 31 -9.46 13.15 18.17
CA ASP A 31 -8.50 12.93 19.25
C ASP A 31 -7.42 11.90 18.88
N ALA A 32 -7.74 10.96 17.98
CA ALA A 32 -6.77 9.98 17.47
C ALA A 32 -5.78 10.57 16.44
N ILE A 33 -6.00 11.80 15.96
CA ILE A 33 -5.11 12.45 15.01
C ILE A 33 -4.06 13.27 15.79
N PRO A 34 -2.75 12.96 15.68
CA PRO A 34 -1.70 13.56 16.51
C PRO A 34 -1.50 15.08 16.34
N VAL A 35 -2.06 15.66 15.28
CA VAL A 35 -1.96 17.10 14.99
C VAL A 35 -3.38 17.66 14.99
N GLU A 36 -3.62 18.78 15.69
CA GLU A 36 -4.91 19.51 15.70
C GLU A 36 -5.24 20.15 14.34
N THR A 37 -5.27 19.33 13.29
CA THR A 37 -5.57 19.72 11.91
C THR A 37 -7.04 19.50 11.56
N ILE A 38 -7.74 18.66 12.33
CA ILE A 38 -9.11 18.23 12.04
C ILE A 38 -9.94 18.21 13.33
N SER A 39 -10.89 19.14 13.43
CA SER A 39 -11.83 19.18 14.55
C SER A 39 -12.95 18.15 14.38
N GLU A 40 -13.62 17.82 15.47
CA GLU A 40 -14.84 17.00 15.46
C GLU A 40 -15.87 17.50 14.43
N ALA A 41 -16.12 18.82 14.40
CA ALA A 41 -17.10 19.41 13.48
C ALA A 41 -16.73 19.19 12.01
N VAL A 42 -15.43 19.20 11.68
CA VAL A 42 -14.95 18.87 10.33
C VAL A 42 -15.24 17.41 10.00
N ILE A 43 -14.95 16.48 10.90
CA ILE A 43 -15.23 15.05 10.72
C ILE A 43 -16.74 14.82 10.55
N GLN A 44 -17.57 15.41 11.40
CA GLN A 44 -19.04 15.30 11.28
C GLN A 44 -19.54 15.81 9.93
N ASN A 45 -18.98 16.91 9.42
CA ASN A 45 -19.36 17.45 8.12
C ASN A 45 -18.89 16.55 6.95
N ILE A 46 -17.74 15.89 7.08
CA ILE A 46 -17.28 14.89 6.11
C ILE A 46 -18.19 13.66 6.13
N GLU A 47 -18.45 13.10 7.33
CA GLU A 47 -19.31 11.91 7.49
C GLU A 47 -20.74 12.14 7.00
N ALA A 48 -21.26 13.36 7.18
CA ALA A 48 -22.57 13.77 6.69
C ALA A 48 -22.60 14.12 5.18
N GLY A 49 -21.45 14.13 4.50
CA GLY A 49 -21.34 14.55 3.09
C GLY A 49 -21.59 16.03 2.85
N ARG A 50 -21.57 16.86 3.90
CA ARG A 50 -21.72 18.33 3.80
C ARG A 50 -20.42 19.01 3.39
N LYS A 51 -19.28 18.39 3.70
CA LYS A 51 -17.98 18.88 3.28
C LYS A 51 -17.62 18.27 1.92
N VAL A 52 -17.67 19.10 0.88
CA VAL A 52 -17.39 18.68 -0.52
C VAL A 52 -15.89 18.56 -0.77
N GLU A 53 -15.06 19.38 -0.12
CA GLU A 53 -13.61 19.38 -0.31
C GLU A 53 -12.89 18.72 0.86
N LEU A 54 -12.10 17.69 0.55
CA LEU A 54 -11.21 17.03 1.49
C LEU A 54 -9.76 17.30 1.03
N SER A 55 -8.97 17.96 1.86
CA SER A 55 -7.56 18.15 1.52
C SER A 55 -6.80 16.83 1.61
N VAL A 56 -5.71 16.69 0.84
CA VAL A 56 -4.87 15.48 0.86
C VAL A 56 -4.33 15.21 2.28
N SER A 57 -3.89 16.25 2.99
CA SER A 57 -3.45 16.13 4.38
C SER A 57 -4.56 15.60 5.29
N GLN A 58 -5.80 16.08 5.13
CA GLN A 58 -6.93 15.60 5.92
C GLN A 58 -7.22 14.12 5.64
N LEU A 59 -7.22 13.72 4.35
CA LEU A 59 -7.39 12.33 3.96
C LEU A 59 -6.33 11.41 4.58
N LEU A 60 -5.05 11.79 4.47
CA LEU A 60 -3.95 10.97 4.97
C LEU A 60 -3.97 10.86 6.50
N ASN A 61 -4.24 11.97 7.20
CA ASN A 61 -4.34 11.96 8.66
C ASN A 61 -5.51 11.10 9.16
N ILE A 62 -6.67 11.18 8.49
CA ILE A 62 -7.83 10.34 8.79
C ILE A 62 -7.52 8.86 8.52
N ALA A 63 -6.95 8.54 7.36
CA ALA A 63 -6.58 7.16 6.99
C ALA A 63 -5.59 6.55 7.99
N HIS A 64 -4.58 7.34 8.39
CA HIS A 64 -3.59 6.95 9.39
C HIS A 64 -4.23 6.70 10.76
N ALA A 65 -5.06 7.62 11.26
CA ALA A 65 -5.76 7.47 12.54
C ALA A 65 -6.70 6.25 12.55
N LEU A 66 -7.35 5.96 11.42
CA LEU A 66 -8.20 4.78 11.23
C LEU A 66 -7.44 3.48 10.97
N ARG A 67 -6.11 3.55 10.79
CA ARG A 67 -5.24 2.41 10.43
C ARG A 67 -5.77 1.66 9.21
N VAL A 68 -6.08 2.40 8.15
CA VAL A 68 -6.49 1.85 6.85
C VAL A 68 -5.71 2.53 5.72
N PRO A 69 -5.37 1.80 4.64
CA PRO A 69 -4.84 2.44 3.45
C PRO A 69 -5.82 3.49 2.89
N PRO A 70 -5.36 4.66 2.39
CA PRO A 70 -6.23 5.71 1.86
C PRO A 70 -7.20 5.24 0.77
N LEU A 71 -6.82 4.23 -0.02
CA LEU A 71 -7.67 3.62 -1.04
C LEU A 71 -9.02 3.15 -0.48
N PHE A 72 -9.05 2.59 0.73
CA PHE A 72 -10.30 2.15 1.37
C PHE A 72 -11.25 3.32 1.72
N LEU A 73 -10.77 4.56 1.73
CA LEU A 73 -11.60 5.75 1.92
C LEU A 73 -12.00 6.37 0.58
N LEU A 74 -11.14 6.24 -0.45
CA LEU A 74 -11.36 6.83 -1.77
C LEU A 74 -12.33 6.03 -2.65
N ALA A 75 -12.37 4.70 -2.51
CA ALA A 75 -13.19 3.84 -3.35
C ALA A 75 -13.87 2.71 -2.54
N PRO A 76 -15.05 2.22 -3.00
CA PRO A 76 -15.71 1.07 -2.40
C PRO A 76 -15.01 -0.24 -2.83
N VAL A 77 -13.86 -0.55 -2.24
CA VAL A 77 -13.02 -1.70 -2.62
C VAL A 77 -13.69 -3.08 -2.54
N GLY A 78 -14.77 -3.21 -1.77
CA GLY A 78 -15.60 -4.41 -1.74
C GLY A 78 -16.52 -4.56 -2.96
N LEU A 79 -16.58 -3.54 -3.83
CA LEU A 79 -17.38 -3.46 -5.04
C LEU A 79 -16.47 -3.13 -6.24
N PRO A 80 -15.67 -4.08 -6.73
CA PRO A 80 -14.58 -3.81 -7.68
C PRO A 80 -15.03 -3.16 -9.00
N SER A 81 -16.29 -3.39 -9.42
CA SER A 81 -16.89 -2.83 -10.64
C SER A 81 -17.51 -1.43 -10.45
N ARG A 82 -17.64 -0.93 -9.22
CA ARG A 82 -18.14 0.43 -8.95
C ARG A 82 -17.02 1.44 -9.07
N GLY A 83 -17.33 2.68 -9.42
CA GLY A 83 -16.33 3.74 -9.49
C GLY A 83 -16.00 4.38 -8.14
N PRO A 84 -14.93 5.20 -8.09
CA PRO A 84 -14.60 5.99 -6.91
C PRO A 84 -15.68 7.03 -6.63
N ASP A 85 -15.97 7.28 -5.35
CA ASP A 85 -16.91 8.34 -4.94
C ASP A 85 -16.14 9.43 -4.20
N VAL A 86 -15.43 10.22 -5.01
CA VAL A 86 -14.69 11.40 -4.57
C VAL A 86 -15.26 12.60 -5.33
N PRO A 87 -15.74 13.63 -4.62
CA PRO A 87 -16.26 14.83 -5.26
C PRO A 87 -15.23 15.50 -6.17
N ASN A 88 -15.72 16.16 -7.22
CA ASN A 88 -14.90 16.98 -8.14
C ASN A 88 -13.78 16.23 -8.89
N LEU A 89 -13.85 14.90 -8.99
CA LEU A 89 -12.99 14.15 -9.92
C LEU A 89 -13.29 14.50 -11.38
N CYS A 90 -12.26 14.47 -12.23
CA CYS A 90 -12.46 14.57 -13.67
C CYS A 90 -13.19 13.33 -14.22
N SER A 91 -13.80 13.46 -15.40
CA SER A 91 -14.57 12.39 -16.03
C SER A 91 -13.79 11.10 -16.25
N ASP A 92 -12.49 11.21 -16.57
CA ASP A 92 -11.62 10.05 -16.79
C ASP A 92 -11.49 9.19 -15.51
N LEU A 93 -11.38 9.82 -14.34
CA LEU A 93 -11.27 9.10 -13.06
C LEU A 93 -12.62 8.63 -12.54
N GLN A 94 -13.69 9.40 -12.76
CA GLN A 94 -15.06 8.98 -12.40
C GLN A 94 -15.53 7.77 -13.22
N GLY A 95 -15.06 7.63 -14.45
CA GLY A 95 -15.39 6.52 -15.34
C GLY A 95 -14.68 5.21 -15.00
N MET A 96 -13.63 5.24 -14.15
CA MET A 96 -12.91 4.04 -13.74
C MET A 96 -13.75 3.22 -12.76
N SER A 97 -13.69 1.90 -12.90
CA SER A 97 -14.04 0.98 -11.83
C SER A 97 -13.03 1.06 -10.68
N THR A 98 -13.37 0.50 -9.52
CA THR A 98 -12.50 0.55 -8.33
C THR A 98 -11.20 -0.22 -8.57
N ILE A 99 -11.25 -1.31 -9.33
CA ILE A 99 -10.04 -2.07 -9.69
C ILE A 99 -9.13 -1.30 -10.67
N GLU A 100 -9.71 -0.53 -11.59
CA GLU A 100 -8.95 0.37 -12.48
C GLU A 100 -8.37 1.55 -11.69
N PHE A 101 -9.16 2.14 -10.79
CA PHE A 101 -8.73 3.24 -9.93
C PHE A 101 -7.60 2.81 -8.97
N ASP A 102 -7.69 1.60 -8.39
CA ASP A 102 -6.63 0.98 -7.59
C ASP A 102 -5.35 0.79 -8.40
N ALA A 103 -5.44 0.16 -9.58
CA ALA A 103 -4.28 -0.04 -10.46
C ALA A 103 -3.64 1.29 -10.90
N TRP A 104 -4.47 2.31 -11.16
CA TRP A 104 -4.00 3.65 -11.46
C TRP A 104 -3.26 4.26 -10.26
N LEU A 105 -3.89 4.28 -9.09
CA LEU A 105 -3.39 4.91 -7.86
C LEU A 105 -2.12 4.23 -7.34
N THR A 106 -2.06 2.91 -7.42
CA THR A 106 -0.90 2.13 -6.96
C THR A 106 0.20 2.07 -7.99
N GLY A 107 0.00 2.55 -9.22
CA GLY A 107 1.01 2.43 -10.27
C GLY A 107 1.26 0.99 -10.72
N ALA A 108 0.29 0.08 -10.58
CA ALA A 108 0.45 -1.31 -10.97
C ALA A 108 0.73 -1.43 -12.49
N PRO A 109 1.84 -2.06 -12.92
CA PRO A 109 2.23 -2.11 -14.33
C PRO A 109 1.40 -3.10 -15.15
N ASP A 110 0.81 -4.12 -14.53
CA ASP A 110 -0.03 -5.14 -15.20
C ASP A 110 -1.47 -5.15 -14.62
N GLY A 111 -1.90 -4.02 -14.04
CA GLY A 111 -3.23 -3.86 -13.46
C GLY A 111 -4.33 -3.57 -14.49
N ALA A 112 -5.55 -3.34 -14.01
CA ALA A 112 -6.69 -3.05 -14.88
C ALA A 112 -6.61 -1.68 -15.57
N TYR A 113 -5.83 -0.75 -15.02
CA TYR A 113 -5.62 0.56 -15.61
C TYR A 113 -4.78 0.49 -16.90
N ARG A 114 -5.26 1.16 -17.95
CA ARG A 114 -4.58 1.22 -19.25
C ARG A 114 -3.82 2.54 -19.39
N TRP A 115 -2.50 2.46 -19.33
CA TRP A 115 -1.61 3.60 -19.57
C TRP A 115 -1.75 4.12 -21.01
N LYS A 116 -1.52 5.43 -21.18
CA LYS A 116 -1.67 6.11 -22.47
C LYS A 116 -0.34 6.23 -23.23
N THR A 117 0.80 6.17 -22.53
CA THR A 117 2.13 6.38 -23.11
C THR A 117 3.12 5.30 -22.72
N LYS A 118 4.26 5.24 -23.44
CA LYS A 118 5.37 4.36 -23.07
C LYS A 118 6.05 4.83 -21.78
N ASP A 119 6.17 6.14 -21.60
CA ASP A 119 6.79 6.74 -20.42
C ASP A 119 6.01 6.40 -19.16
N GLU A 120 4.68 6.50 -19.19
CA GLU A 120 3.82 6.11 -18.06
C GLU A 120 4.00 4.62 -17.70
N ARG A 121 4.17 3.75 -18.71
CA ARG A 121 4.46 2.33 -18.45
C ARG A 121 5.83 2.14 -17.82
N ALA A 122 6.83 2.90 -18.26
CA ALA A 122 8.19 2.84 -17.71
C ALA A 122 8.19 3.28 -16.25
N GLU A 123 7.60 4.43 -15.93
CA GLU A 123 7.46 4.94 -14.55
C GLU A 123 6.78 3.94 -13.61
N ARG A 124 5.73 3.25 -14.08
CA ARG A 124 5.05 2.18 -13.32
C ARG A 124 5.94 0.96 -13.09
N SER A 125 6.73 0.60 -14.10
CA SER A 125 7.67 -0.51 -14.03
C SER A 125 8.82 -0.20 -13.06
N GLU A 126 9.31 1.04 -13.05
CA GLU A 126 10.27 1.55 -12.07
C GLU A 126 9.71 1.52 -10.65
N LEU A 127 8.48 2.02 -10.44
CA LEU A 127 7.83 1.97 -9.13
C LEU A 127 7.65 0.54 -8.62
N GLN A 128 7.34 -0.41 -9.52
CA GLN A 128 7.25 -1.82 -9.18
C GLN A 128 8.62 -2.41 -8.83
N ALA A 129 9.67 -2.09 -9.60
CA ALA A 129 11.04 -2.51 -9.30
C ALA A 129 11.54 -1.96 -7.97
N MET A 130 11.21 -0.71 -7.63
CA MET A 130 11.51 -0.10 -6.33
C MET A 130 10.85 -0.85 -5.18
N ARG A 131 9.59 -1.26 -5.32
CA ARG A 131 8.89 -2.08 -4.31
C ARG A 131 9.49 -3.47 -4.18
N GLU A 132 9.85 -4.08 -5.30
CA GLU A 132 10.51 -5.37 -5.33
C GLU A 132 11.87 -5.30 -4.64
N LEU A 133 12.66 -4.25 -4.87
CA LEU A 133 13.95 -4.05 -4.20
C LEU A 133 13.79 -4.05 -2.67
N ASN A 134 12.84 -3.28 -2.14
CA ASN A 134 12.57 -3.28 -0.70
C ASN A 134 12.16 -4.67 -0.18
N GLN A 135 11.36 -5.43 -0.94
CA GLN A 135 10.99 -6.81 -0.57
C GLN A 135 12.22 -7.73 -0.54
N GLN A 136 13.11 -7.64 -1.54
CA GLN A 136 14.33 -8.44 -1.60
C GLN A 136 15.31 -8.08 -0.47
N LEU A 137 15.45 -6.80 -0.12
CA LEU A 137 16.26 -6.35 1.01
C LEU A 137 15.76 -6.91 2.34
N GLN A 138 14.44 -6.93 2.55
CA GLN A 138 13.82 -7.55 3.72
C GLN A 138 14.01 -9.07 3.73
N GLU A 139 13.85 -9.73 2.59
CA GLU A 139 14.07 -11.17 2.45
C GLU A 139 15.52 -11.55 2.72
N ARG A 140 16.50 -10.77 2.25
CA ARG A 140 17.92 -10.95 2.56
C ARG A 140 18.15 -10.90 4.07
N ARG A 141 17.62 -9.86 4.75
CA ARG A 141 17.72 -9.73 6.22
C ARG A 141 17.14 -10.95 6.93
N ARG A 142 15.99 -11.46 6.47
CA ARG A 142 15.36 -12.67 7.02
C ARG A 142 16.21 -13.93 6.82
N LEU A 143 16.75 -14.15 5.62
CA LEU A 143 17.57 -15.33 5.32
C LEU A 143 18.92 -15.30 6.05
N SER A 144 19.53 -14.13 6.20
CA SER A 144 20.76 -13.98 6.98
C SER A 144 20.56 -14.41 8.45
N ALA A 145 19.45 -13.99 9.08
CA ALA A 145 19.12 -14.42 10.43
C ALA A 145 18.89 -15.94 10.55
N ILE A 146 18.28 -16.57 9.55
CA ILE A 146 18.10 -18.03 9.52
C ILE A 146 19.45 -18.75 9.41
N LEU A 147 20.35 -18.27 8.54
CA LEU A 147 21.67 -18.87 8.36
C LEU A 147 22.51 -18.77 9.64
N GLU A 148 22.37 -17.70 10.42
CA GLU A 148 23.03 -17.57 11.73
C GLU A 148 22.55 -18.65 12.71
N ILE A 149 21.24 -18.88 12.79
CA ILE A 149 20.65 -19.95 13.62
C ILE A 149 21.12 -21.34 13.16
N GLU A 150 21.08 -21.62 11.85
CA GLU A 150 21.54 -22.91 11.28
C GLU A 150 23.00 -23.20 11.63
N LYS A 151 23.85 -22.17 11.68
CA LYS A 151 25.26 -22.28 12.07
C LYS A 151 25.44 -22.55 13.57
N GLU A 152 24.57 -22.00 14.41
CA GLU A 152 24.60 -22.20 15.86
C GLU A 152 24.10 -23.60 16.27
N ASP A 153 23.08 -24.11 15.57
CA ASP A 153 22.43 -25.39 15.89
C ASP A 153 23.23 -26.63 15.44
N ASN A 154 24.34 -26.46 14.70
CA ASN A 154 25.26 -27.53 14.30
C ASN A 154 24.50 -28.77 13.74
N MET A 155 23.47 -28.52 12.92
CA MET A 155 22.63 -29.57 12.34
C MET A 155 23.52 -30.58 11.61
N THR A 156 23.53 -31.82 12.08
CA THR A 156 24.31 -32.92 11.51
C THR A 156 23.91 -33.15 10.06
N GLU A 157 24.92 -33.39 9.20
CA GLU A 157 24.82 -33.63 7.75
C GLU A 157 23.71 -34.64 7.33
N ASP A 158 23.29 -35.51 8.24
CA ASP A 158 22.22 -36.50 8.04
C ASP A 158 20.80 -35.92 7.86
N GLN A 159 20.52 -34.67 8.29
CA GLN A 159 19.20 -34.04 8.09
C GLN A 159 19.09 -33.21 6.79
N MET A 160 20.23 -32.82 6.19
CA MET A 160 20.25 -32.03 4.94
C MET A 160 19.96 -32.88 3.69
N ASN A 161 20.08 -34.21 3.77
CA ASN A 161 20.07 -35.10 2.60
C ASN A 161 18.67 -35.58 2.16
N GLN A 162 17.57 -35.05 2.73
CA GLN A 162 16.19 -35.45 2.39
C GLN A 162 15.33 -34.35 1.76
N GLN A 163 15.86 -33.15 1.55
CA GLN A 163 15.11 -32.07 0.90
C GLN A 163 15.83 -31.59 -0.36
N THR A 164 15.22 -31.88 -1.50
CA THR A 164 15.51 -31.40 -2.87
C THR A 164 15.34 -29.89 -3.03
N TRP A 165 15.64 -29.10 -2.00
CA TRP A 165 15.37 -27.66 -1.89
C TRP A 165 16.70 -26.88 -1.87
N GLU A 166 16.73 -25.72 -2.54
CA GLU A 166 17.88 -24.81 -2.51
C GLU A 166 18.31 -24.50 -1.07
N SER A 167 19.60 -24.60 -0.79
CA SER A 167 20.17 -24.31 0.52
C SER A 167 20.01 -22.82 0.90
N THR A 168 19.95 -22.51 2.19
CA THR A 168 19.86 -21.12 2.67
C THR A 168 20.94 -20.20 2.06
N PRO A 169 22.22 -20.61 1.91
CA PRO A 169 23.23 -19.83 1.19
C PRO A 169 22.91 -19.58 -0.29
N GLU A 170 22.39 -20.59 -1.02
CA GLU A 170 22.00 -20.43 -2.43
C GLU A 170 20.85 -19.44 -2.58
N ARG A 171 19.86 -19.49 -1.67
CA ARG A 171 18.75 -18.54 -1.63
C ARG A 171 19.22 -17.12 -1.38
N ILE A 172 20.18 -16.92 -0.47
CA ILE A 172 20.80 -15.61 -0.24
C ILE A 172 21.50 -15.11 -1.50
N ALA A 173 22.25 -15.98 -2.19
CA ALA A 173 22.91 -15.62 -3.44
C ALA A 173 21.91 -15.26 -4.56
N ASN A 174 20.77 -15.96 -4.64
CA ASN A 174 19.68 -15.65 -5.58
C ASN A 174 19.06 -14.27 -5.31
N VAL A 175 18.75 -13.99 -4.04
CA VAL A 175 18.22 -12.69 -3.60
C VAL A 175 19.23 -11.57 -3.88
N GLN A 176 20.52 -11.78 -3.58
CA GLN A 176 21.55 -10.76 -3.84
C GLN A 176 21.69 -10.45 -5.33
N ARG A 177 21.71 -11.47 -6.20
CA ARG A 177 21.72 -11.26 -7.66
C ARG A 177 20.52 -10.44 -8.13
N ARG A 178 19.34 -10.65 -7.52
CA ARG A 178 18.15 -9.88 -7.87
C ARG A 178 18.23 -8.44 -7.37
N ILE A 179 18.76 -8.21 -6.17
CA ILE A 179 19.05 -6.88 -5.62
C ILE A 179 19.98 -6.13 -6.59
N ASP A 180 21.11 -6.72 -6.98
CA ASP A 180 22.09 -6.08 -7.86
C ASP A 180 21.48 -5.69 -9.22
N GLN A 181 20.60 -6.55 -9.76
CA GLN A 181 19.87 -6.26 -10.99
C GLN A 181 18.89 -5.09 -10.84
N LEU A 182 18.14 -5.05 -9.75
CA LEU A 182 17.15 -4.00 -9.48
C LEU A 182 17.83 -2.66 -9.20
N GLU A 183 18.91 -2.65 -8.43
CA GLU A 183 19.71 -1.45 -8.16
C GLU A 183 20.30 -0.87 -9.44
N SER A 184 20.88 -1.72 -10.30
CA SER A 184 21.40 -1.31 -11.60
C SER A 184 20.30 -0.73 -12.50
N TYR A 185 19.15 -1.39 -12.58
CA TYR A 185 18.00 -0.90 -13.34
C TYR A 185 17.51 0.47 -12.84
N LEU A 186 17.24 0.61 -11.55
CA LEU A 186 16.73 1.85 -10.95
C LEU A 186 17.75 2.99 -11.05
N THR A 187 19.04 2.73 -10.83
CA THR A 187 20.11 3.71 -11.02
C THR A 187 20.17 4.19 -12.47
N SER A 188 20.04 3.27 -13.44
CA SER A 188 20.02 3.63 -14.86
C SER A 188 18.79 4.48 -15.26
N ALA A 189 17.69 4.34 -14.51
CA ALA A 189 16.50 5.17 -14.63
C ALA A 189 16.59 6.50 -13.86
N GLY A 190 17.69 6.75 -13.14
CA GLY A 190 17.95 8.00 -12.43
C GLY A 190 17.44 8.07 -10.99
N TRP A 191 17.10 6.93 -10.38
CA TRP A 191 16.72 6.87 -8.97
C TRP A 191 17.93 7.04 -8.06
N ASP A 192 17.75 7.81 -6.98
CA ASP A 192 18.70 7.89 -5.88
C ASP A 192 18.40 6.78 -4.88
N LEU A 193 19.37 5.88 -4.69
CA LEU A 193 19.28 4.72 -3.81
C LEU A 193 20.02 4.92 -2.48
N ASP A 194 20.46 6.15 -2.18
CA ASP A 194 21.08 6.46 -0.90
C ASP A 194 20.14 6.14 0.27
N GLY A 195 20.65 5.41 1.25
CA GLY A 195 19.90 5.00 2.46
C GLY A 195 19.05 3.73 2.32
N TRP A 196 19.15 2.99 1.21
CA TRP A 196 18.42 1.72 1.02
C TRP A 196 19.16 0.49 1.60
N ALA A 197 20.44 0.61 1.95
CA ALA A 197 21.27 -0.47 2.51
C ALA A 197 20.90 -0.83 3.97
#